data_AF-A0A6B0T4H2-F1
#
_entry.id   AF-A0A6B0T4H2-F1
#
_cell.length_a   1.000
_cell.length_b   1.000
_cell.length_c   1.000
_cell.angle_alpha   90.00
_cell.angle_beta   90.00
_cell.angle_gamma   90.00
#
_symmetry.space_group_name_H-M   'P 1'
#
loop_
_entity.id
_entity.type
_entity.pdbx_description
1 polymer ?
#
loop_
_entity_poly.entity_id
_entity_poly.type
_entity_poly.pdbx_seq_one_letter_code
_entity_poly.pdbx_strand_id
1 'polypeptide(L)'
;MSDSQSHDTTGGTDAEPTGGDPDVVTDGGSNEDVDYLDVEINLLRPSTGFMRDHLKLIWGSFIAWVIVTWGPVTATWLATDAMTSASIIGFPAHYFTVAFLAPTGSLVLAAIYANRRDKLDEKYGIGSQSTAETPSGAEEAAATDGGVAE
;
A
#
# COMPACT_ATOMS: atom_id res chain seq x y z
N MET A 1 8.39 68.32 -9.34
CA MET A 1 7.56 67.99 -10.51
C MET A 1 8.55 67.68 -11.61
N SER A 2 8.77 66.38 -11.85
CA SER A 2 9.90 65.85 -12.61
C SER A 2 9.41 65.27 -13.93
N ASP A 3 10.24 65.45 -14.95
CA ASP A 3 10.02 65.18 -16.36
C ASP A 3 9.76 63.71 -16.74
N SER A 4 9.02 63.56 -17.84
CA SER A 4 8.71 62.32 -18.53
C SER A 4 9.95 61.64 -19.13
N GLN A 5 10.10 60.32 -18.91
CA GLN A 5 10.81 59.41 -19.82
C GLN A 5 10.19 58.02 -19.73
N SER A 6 9.40 57.69 -20.76
CA SER A 6 8.91 56.35 -21.06
C SER A 6 10.08 55.53 -21.62
N HIS A 7 10.51 54.51 -20.89
CA HIS A 7 11.53 53.59 -21.34
C HIS A 7 10.85 52.33 -21.90
N ASP A 8 10.76 52.26 -23.22
CA ASP A 8 10.56 51.00 -23.94
C ASP A 8 11.94 50.38 -24.17
N THR A 9 12.17 49.21 -23.60
CA THR A 9 13.37 48.40 -23.84
C THR A 9 12.92 47.03 -24.27
N THR A 10 12.85 46.87 -25.59
CA THR A 10 13.02 45.58 -26.25
C THR A 10 14.44 45.09 -25.95
N GLY A 11 14.56 43.97 -25.24
CA GLY A 11 15.84 43.34 -24.92
C GLY A 11 15.63 41.84 -24.73
N GLY A 12 16.07 41.05 -25.70
CA GLY A 12 16.13 39.60 -25.57
C GLY A 12 17.15 39.21 -24.51
N THR A 13 16.86 38.15 -23.77
CA THR A 13 17.83 37.27 -23.11
C THR A 13 17.14 35.95 -22.85
N ASP A 14 17.84 34.88 -23.20
CA ASP A 14 17.53 33.49 -22.92
C ASP A 14 17.04 33.30 -21.47
N ALA A 15 15.89 32.67 -21.31
CA ALA A 15 15.40 32.22 -20.01
C ALA A 15 15.23 30.70 -20.06
N GLU A 16 16.12 30.04 -19.31
CA GLU A 16 16.14 28.65 -18.88
C GLU A 16 14.75 28.05 -18.57
N PRO A 17 14.63 26.71 -18.67
CA PRO A 17 13.39 26.03 -18.33
C PRO A 17 13.17 26.16 -16.83
N THR A 18 12.13 26.90 -16.44
CA THR A 18 11.65 26.91 -15.06
C THR A 18 11.26 25.50 -14.68
N GLY A 19 12.03 24.92 -13.75
CA GLY A 19 11.77 23.63 -13.14
C GLY A 19 10.35 23.57 -12.61
N GLY A 20 9.54 22.74 -13.25
CA GLY A 20 8.34 22.20 -12.64
C GLY A 20 8.78 21.11 -11.66
N ASP A 21 8.23 21.18 -10.45
CA ASP A 21 8.22 20.09 -9.49
C ASP A 21 7.99 18.75 -10.22
N PRO A 22 8.71 17.67 -9.88
CA PRO A 22 8.32 16.35 -10.34
C PRO A 22 6.95 16.08 -9.73
N ASP A 23 5.93 16.17 -10.58
CA ASP A 23 4.57 15.77 -10.31
C ASP A 23 4.64 14.43 -9.57
N VAL A 24 4.08 14.39 -8.35
CA VAL A 24 4.08 13.18 -7.53
C VAL A 24 3.14 12.20 -8.19
N VAL A 25 3.66 11.45 -9.15
CA VAL A 25 2.93 10.41 -9.88
C VAL A 25 2.61 9.31 -8.88
N THR A 26 1.36 9.28 -8.42
CA THR A 26 0.82 8.13 -7.71
C THR A 26 0.82 6.94 -8.68
N ASP A 27 1.35 5.82 -8.21
CA ASP A 27 1.74 4.59 -8.92
C ASP A 27 0.61 3.81 -9.63
N GLY A 28 -0.18 4.51 -10.45
CA GLY A 28 -1.52 4.11 -10.89
C GLY A 28 -1.69 3.93 -12.40
N GLY A 29 -0.64 3.61 -13.16
CA GLY A 29 -0.71 2.95 -14.47
C GLY A 29 -1.49 3.61 -15.66
N SER A 30 -0.69 3.93 -16.69
CA SER A 30 -0.97 4.23 -18.11
C SER A 30 -1.52 5.61 -18.53
N ASN A 31 -0.70 6.27 -19.36
CA ASN A 31 -0.91 7.50 -20.13
C ASN A 31 -2.21 7.51 -20.95
N GLU A 32 -3.31 7.86 -20.33
CA GLU A 32 -4.39 8.61 -20.98
C GLU A 32 -4.62 9.80 -20.05
N ASP A 33 -4.69 11.02 -20.57
CA ASP A 33 -4.88 12.26 -19.81
C ASP A 33 -6.14 12.20 -18.93
N VAL A 34 -6.05 11.60 -17.74
CA VAL A 34 -7.11 11.64 -16.75
C VAL A 34 -6.72 12.74 -15.77
N ASP A 35 -7.40 13.88 -15.89
CA ASP A 35 -7.25 14.97 -14.94
C ASP A 35 -7.75 14.51 -13.55
N TYR A 36 -6.79 14.19 -12.68
CA TYR A 36 -7.03 13.71 -11.32
C TYR A 36 -7.66 14.77 -10.40
N LEU A 37 -7.74 16.03 -10.84
CA LEU A 37 -8.33 17.13 -10.08
C LEU A 37 -9.83 17.32 -10.36
N ASP A 38 -10.34 16.83 -11.49
CA ASP A 38 -11.74 17.00 -11.90
C ASP A 38 -12.59 15.71 -11.81
N VAL A 39 -11.97 14.55 -11.55
CA VAL A 39 -12.69 13.27 -11.42
C VAL A 39 -13.05 12.97 -9.97
N GLU A 40 -14.35 12.85 -9.68
CA GLU A 40 -14.86 12.40 -8.39
C GLU A 40 -14.27 11.02 -8.03
N ILE A 41 -13.39 11.00 -7.02
CA ILE A 41 -12.65 9.80 -6.60
C ILE A 41 -13.62 8.85 -5.90
N ASN A 42 -14.24 7.97 -6.68
CA ASN A 42 -15.13 6.95 -6.14
C ASN A 42 -14.32 5.72 -5.71
N LEU A 43 -13.94 5.66 -4.43
CA LEU A 43 -13.19 4.56 -3.82
C LEU A 43 -13.85 3.18 -4.03
N LEU A 44 -15.17 3.15 -4.20
CA LEU A 44 -15.95 1.91 -4.41
C LEU A 44 -16.12 1.56 -5.88
N ARG A 45 -15.84 2.48 -6.81
CA ARG A 45 -15.93 2.28 -8.26
C ARG A 45 -14.80 3.02 -9.01
N PRO A 46 -13.57 2.46 -9.01
CA PRO A 46 -12.47 3.03 -9.76
C PRO A 46 -12.75 3.01 -11.28
N SER A 47 -12.38 4.09 -11.97
CA SER A 47 -12.45 4.20 -13.43
C SER A 47 -11.33 3.39 -14.11
N THR A 48 -10.12 3.37 -13.54
CA THR A 48 -8.96 2.66 -14.12
C THR A 48 -9.03 1.14 -13.94
N GLY A 49 -8.42 0.40 -14.87
CA GLY A 49 -8.37 -1.07 -14.84
C GLY A 49 -7.52 -1.61 -13.67
N PHE A 50 -6.37 -0.96 -13.41
CA PHE A 50 -5.45 -1.31 -12.34
C PHE A 50 -6.13 -1.26 -10.96
N MET A 51 -6.75 -0.14 -10.60
CA MET A 51 -7.39 0.01 -9.30
C MET A 51 -8.54 -0.99 -9.09
N ARG A 52 -9.32 -1.30 -10.14
CA ARG A 52 -10.38 -2.31 -10.04
C ARG A 52 -9.83 -3.70 -9.73
N ASP A 53 -8.72 -4.07 -10.34
CA ASP A 53 -8.10 -5.38 -10.10
C ASP A 53 -7.37 -5.41 -8.74
N HIS A 54 -6.73 -4.31 -8.34
CA HIS A 54 -6.10 -4.18 -7.02
C HIS A 54 -7.15 -4.26 -5.90
N LEU A 55 -8.29 -3.59 -6.06
CA LEU A 55 -9.39 -3.64 -5.10
C LEU A 55 -9.99 -5.05 -4.96
N LYS A 56 -10.11 -5.81 -6.08
CA LYS A 56 -10.51 -7.23 -6.02
C LYS A 56 -9.50 -8.08 -5.26
N LEU A 57 -8.20 -7.81 -5.43
CA LEU A 57 -7.14 -8.51 -4.71
C LEU A 57 -7.22 -8.24 -3.19
N ILE A 58 -7.41 -6.97 -2.79
CA ILE A 58 -7.60 -6.59 -1.39
C ILE A 58 -8.83 -7.29 -0.80
N TRP A 59 -9.99 -7.17 -1.46
CA TRP A 59 -11.22 -7.79 -0.96
C TRP A 59 -11.15 -9.31 -0.91
N GLY A 60 -10.55 -9.94 -1.91
CA GLY A 60 -10.32 -11.39 -1.93
C GLY A 60 -9.45 -11.83 -0.74
N SER A 61 -8.34 -11.14 -0.51
CA SER A 61 -7.46 -11.39 0.64
C SER A 61 -8.17 -11.11 1.96
N PHE A 62 -8.96 -10.05 2.06
CA PHE A 62 -9.73 -9.72 3.26
C PHE A 62 -10.75 -10.82 3.60
N ILE A 63 -11.53 -11.28 2.61
CA ILE A 63 -12.50 -12.36 2.82
C ILE A 63 -11.78 -13.66 3.24
N ALA A 64 -10.68 -14.00 2.57
CA ALA A 64 -9.88 -15.16 2.95
C ALA A 64 -9.34 -15.05 4.38
N TRP A 65 -8.85 -13.87 4.77
CA TRP A 65 -8.38 -13.59 6.12
C TRP A 65 -9.51 -13.72 7.15
N VAL A 66 -10.71 -13.20 6.86
CA VAL A 66 -11.88 -13.35 7.74
C VAL A 66 -12.21 -14.83 7.94
N ILE A 67 -12.23 -15.63 6.87
CA ILE A 67 -12.52 -17.07 6.96
C ILE A 67 -11.46 -17.79 7.79
N VAL A 68 -10.17 -17.49 7.57
CA VAL A 68 -9.08 -18.13 8.31
C VAL A 68 -9.10 -17.76 9.79
N THR A 69 -9.39 -16.49 10.11
CA THR A 69 -9.35 -15.96 11.47
C THR A 69 -10.61 -16.30 12.27
N TRP A 70 -11.78 -16.08 11.68
CA TRP A 70 -13.08 -16.30 12.33
C TRP A 70 -13.65 -17.69 12.09
N GLY A 71 -13.15 -18.44 11.10
CA GLY A 71 -13.60 -19.78 10.77
C GLY A 71 -13.51 -20.75 11.96
N PRO A 72 -12.36 -20.86 12.66
CA PRO A 72 -12.27 -21.73 13.84
C PRO A 72 -13.25 -21.36 14.96
N VAL A 73 -13.43 -20.07 15.23
CA VAL A 73 -14.37 -19.57 16.25
C VAL A 73 -15.81 -19.91 15.85
N THR A 74 -16.17 -19.62 14.61
CA THR A 74 -17.52 -19.88 14.06
C THR A 74 -17.80 -21.37 14.00
N ALA A 75 -16.82 -22.19 13.61
CA ALA A 75 -16.93 -23.64 13.58
C ALA A 75 -17.08 -24.23 14.98
N THR A 76 -16.39 -23.67 16.00
CA THR A 76 -16.57 -24.08 17.40
C THR A 76 -17.96 -23.72 17.91
N TRP A 77 -18.52 -22.58 17.49
CA TRP A 77 -19.89 -22.21 17.82
C TRP A 77 -20.94 -23.11 17.14
N LEU A 78 -20.75 -23.46 15.86
CA LEU A 78 -21.67 -24.31 15.10
C LEU A 78 -21.57 -25.80 15.48
N ALA A 79 -20.37 -26.28 15.81
CA ALA A 79 -20.05 -27.68 16.02
C ALA A 79 -19.28 -27.88 17.33
N THR A 80 -19.81 -27.33 18.43
CA THR A 80 -19.13 -27.30 19.74
C THR A 80 -18.71 -28.68 20.20
N ASP A 81 -19.61 -29.66 20.13
CA ASP A 81 -19.33 -31.02 20.63
C ASP A 81 -18.17 -31.68 19.86
N ALA A 82 -18.15 -31.53 18.52
CA ALA A 82 -17.07 -32.03 17.69
C ALA A 82 -15.74 -31.29 17.93
N MET A 83 -15.75 -29.96 17.99
CA MET A 83 -14.54 -29.13 18.14
C MET A 83 -13.90 -29.22 19.54
N THR A 84 -14.68 -29.53 20.56
CA THR A 84 -14.20 -29.69 21.95
C THR A 84 -13.77 -31.11 22.29
N SER A 85 -14.39 -32.13 21.67
CA SER A 85 -13.99 -33.53 21.82
C SER A 85 -12.81 -33.93 20.93
N ALA A 86 -12.62 -33.27 19.78
CA ALA A 86 -11.51 -33.54 18.88
C ALA A 86 -10.17 -33.04 19.44
N SER A 87 -9.11 -33.81 19.18
CA SER A 87 -7.73 -33.42 19.46
C SER A 87 -6.87 -33.49 18.21
N ILE A 88 -5.91 -32.57 18.12
CA ILE A 88 -4.88 -32.50 17.08
C ILE A 88 -3.53 -32.64 17.77
N ILE A 89 -2.81 -33.73 17.50
CA ILE A 89 -1.50 -34.02 18.12
C ILE A 89 -1.59 -33.98 19.66
N GLY A 90 -2.69 -34.47 20.23
CA GLY A 90 -2.94 -34.48 21.67
C GLY A 90 -3.39 -33.15 22.29
N PHE A 91 -3.54 -32.08 21.50
CA PHE A 91 -4.04 -30.78 21.96
C PHE A 91 -5.50 -30.55 21.51
N PRO A 92 -6.36 -29.87 22.31
CA PRO A 92 -7.75 -29.66 21.91
C PRO A 92 -7.86 -28.89 20.57
N ALA A 93 -8.68 -29.40 19.65
CA ALA A 93 -8.70 -28.93 18.26
C ALA A 93 -9.10 -27.45 18.11
N HIS A 94 -10.08 -26.98 18.88
CA HIS A 94 -10.51 -25.58 18.86
C HIS A 94 -9.38 -24.62 19.30
N TYR A 95 -8.60 -24.96 20.31
CA TYR A 95 -7.44 -24.16 20.70
C TYR A 95 -6.32 -24.26 19.67
N PHE A 96 -6.05 -25.46 19.14
CA PHE A 96 -5.01 -25.66 18.12
C PHE A 96 -5.28 -24.80 16.88
N THR A 97 -6.51 -24.86 16.37
CA THR A 97 -6.89 -24.16 15.15
C THR A 97 -6.84 -22.64 15.35
N VAL A 98 -7.33 -22.10 16.46
CA VAL A 98 -7.21 -20.65 16.72
C VAL A 98 -5.75 -20.23 16.85
N ALA A 99 -4.95 -20.95 17.65
CA ALA A 99 -3.57 -20.57 17.93
C ALA A 99 -2.61 -20.77 16.74
N PHE A 100 -2.87 -21.77 15.89
CA PHE A 100 -1.99 -22.13 14.78
C PHE A 100 -2.51 -21.62 13.44
N LEU A 101 -3.79 -21.86 13.10
CA LEU A 101 -4.34 -21.54 11.78
C LEU A 101 -4.37 -20.03 11.54
N ALA A 102 -4.73 -19.21 12.53
CA ALA A 102 -4.85 -17.77 12.33
C ALA A 102 -3.48 -17.09 12.07
N PRO A 103 -2.42 -17.32 12.87
CA PRO A 103 -1.10 -16.73 12.59
C PRO A 103 -0.46 -17.30 11.32
N THR A 104 -0.47 -18.63 11.14
CA THR A 104 0.14 -19.25 9.96
C THR A 104 -0.61 -18.92 8.68
N GLY A 105 -1.93 -18.92 8.73
CA GLY A 105 -2.78 -18.52 7.61
C GLY A 105 -2.56 -17.06 7.23
N SER A 106 -2.40 -16.15 8.20
CA SER A 106 -2.07 -14.74 7.92
C SER A 106 -0.71 -14.60 7.23
N LEU A 107 0.31 -15.36 7.67
CA LEU A 107 1.63 -15.34 7.04
C LEU A 107 1.59 -15.86 5.59
N VAL A 108 0.91 -16.98 5.37
CA VAL A 108 0.71 -17.55 4.03
C VAL A 108 -0.05 -16.58 3.14
N LEU A 109 -1.10 -15.94 3.66
CA LEU A 109 -1.90 -14.99 2.91
C LEU A 109 -1.11 -13.74 2.54
N ALA A 110 -0.25 -13.24 3.43
CA ALA A 110 0.67 -12.14 3.15
C ALA A 110 1.64 -12.49 2.03
N ALA A 111 2.24 -13.68 2.06
CA ALA A 111 3.13 -14.14 1.00
C ALA A 111 2.40 -14.27 -0.35
N ILE A 112 1.18 -14.83 -0.35
CA ILE A 112 0.36 -14.92 -1.57
C ILE A 112 -0.02 -13.54 -2.08
N TYR A 113 -0.42 -12.63 -1.19
CA TYR A 113 -0.81 -11.27 -1.53
C TYR A 113 0.35 -10.51 -2.19
N ALA A 114 1.55 -10.56 -1.61
CA ALA A 114 2.74 -9.94 -2.18
C ALA A 114 3.00 -10.43 -3.61
N ASN A 115 3.05 -11.76 -3.81
CA ASN A 115 3.24 -12.34 -5.14
C ASN A 115 2.14 -11.97 -6.15
N ARG A 116 0.90 -11.78 -5.69
CA ARG A 116 -0.23 -11.39 -6.54
C ARG A 116 -0.22 -9.91 -6.87
N ARG A 117 0.26 -9.07 -5.95
CA ARG A 117 0.46 -7.64 -6.15
C ARG A 117 1.55 -7.42 -7.20
N ASP A 118 2.71 -8.07 -7.06
CA ASP A 118 3.82 -7.90 -8.00
C ASP A 118 3.41 -8.26 -9.44
N LYS A 119 2.64 -9.34 -9.61
CA LYS A 119 2.08 -9.74 -10.92
C LYS A 119 1.05 -8.75 -11.46
N LEU A 120 0.34 -8.07 -10.58
CA LEU A 120 -0.61 -7.05 -10.97
C LEU A 120 0.14 -5.81 -11.46
N ASP A 121 1.19 -5.43 -10.76
CA ASP A 121 2.05 -4.30 -11.13
C ASP A 121 2.71 -4.57 -12.49
N GLU A 122 3.26 -5.78 -12.70
CA GLU A 122 3.80 -6.22 -14.00
C GLU A 122 2.75 -6.17 -15.14
N LYS A 123 1.52 -6.63 -14.88
CA LYS A 123 0.42 -6.63 -15.87
C LYS A 123 0.10 -5.23 -16.38
N TYR A 124 0.21 -4.21 -15.53
CA TYR A 124 -0.10 -2.84 -15.88
C TYR A 124 1.16 -2.01 -16.21
N GLY A 125 2.33 -2.65 -16.32
CA GLY A 125 3.59 -1.98 -16.66
C GLY A 125 4.11 -1.07 -15.55
N ILE A 126 3.66 -1.29 -14.32
CA ILE A 126 4.11 -0.59 -13.12
C ILE A 126 5.42 -1.28 -12.69
N GLY A 127 6.51 -0.93 -13.35
CA GLY A 127 7.84 -1.48 -13.10
C GLY A 127 8.76 -0.42 -12.52
N SER A 128 9.60 -0.83 -11.56
CA SER A 128 10.54 -0.04 -10.75
C SER A 128 11.44 0.93 -11.53
N GLN A 129 10.88 2.06 -11.96
CA GLN A 129 11.59 3.27 -12.34
C GLN A 129 11.29 4.40 -11.35
N SER A 130 11.39 4.12 -10.06
CA SER A 130 11.58 5.15 -9.04
C SER A 130 12.15 4.51 -7.77
N THR A 131 13.09 5.21 -7.15
CA THR A 131 13.80 4.82 -5.91
C THR A 131 14.93 3.78 -6.06
N ALA A 132 15.89 4.09 -6.93
CA ALA A 132 17.28 4.12 -6.46
C ALA A 132 17.63 5.59 -6.16
N GLU A 133 16.86 6.24 -5.29
CA GLU A 133 17.34 7.43 -4.63
C GLU A 133 18.30 6.95 -3.55
N THR A 134 19.57 7.28 -3.74
CA THR A 134 20.60 7.28 -2.72
C THR A 134 20.00 7.65 -1.36
N PRO A 135 20.25 6.90 -0.27
CA PRO A 135 19.93 7.36 1.07
C PRO A 135 20.81 8.58 1.37
N SER A 136 20.34 9.76 0.99
CA SER A 136 20.90 11.05 1.35
C SER A 136 20.11 11.57 2.55
N GLY A 137 20.49 11.12 3.74
CA GLY A 137 19.89 11.59 4.98
C GLY A 137 20.30 10.70 6.14
N ALA A 138 21.11 11.26 7.02
CA ALA A 138 21.79 10.60 8.12
C ALA A 138 20.90 9.70 8.99
N GLU A 139 21.48 8.55 9.35
CA GLU A 139 21.38 7.90 10.66
C GLU A 139 20.48 8.62 11.67
N GLU A 140 19.19 8.27 11.72
CA GLU A 140 18.41 8.47 12.94
C GLU A 140 18.76 7.32 13.88
N ALA A 141 19.88 7.55 14.58
CA ALA A 141 20.41 6.73 15.63
C ALA A 141 19.33 6.31 16.63
N ALA A 142 19.34 5.04 17.01
CA ALA A 142 18.57 4.52 18.12
C ALA A 142 18.78 5.40 19.36
N ALA A 143 17.68 5.88 19.97
CA ALA A 143 17.71 6.57 21.25
C ALA A 143 18.23 5.61 22.33
N THR A 144 19.50 5.76 22.71
CA THR A 144 20.04 5.15 23.93
C THR A 144 19.58 5.97 25.13
N ASP A 145 18.73 5.36 25.96
CA ASP A 145 18.33 5.86 27.28
C ASP A 145 19.57 6.12 28.14
N GLY A 146 19.82 7.39 28.44
CA GLY A 146 20.95 7.87 29.22
C GLY A 146 20.74 7.69 30.71
N GLY A 147 21.00 6.49 31.22
CA GLY A 147 21.18 6.26 32.64
C GLY A 147 22.51 6.84 33.13
N VAL A 148 22.47 7.91 33.92
CA VAL A 148 23.62 8.40 34.69
C VAL A 148 23.85 7.47 35.88
N ALA A 149 25.07 6.95 36.02
CA ALA A 149 25.51 6.26 37.22
C ALA A 149 25.76 7.30 38.34
N GLU A 150 25.14 7.06 39.48
CA GLU A 150 25.30 7.86 40.72
C GLU A 150 26.61 7.53 41.43
#